data_AF-A0A919ZZ85-F1
#
_entry.id   AF-A0A919ZZ85-F1
#
_cell.length_a   1.000
_cell.length_b   1.000
_cell.length_c   1.000
_cell.angle_alpha   90.00
_cell.angle_beta   90.00
_cell.angle_gamma   90.00
#
_symmetry.space_group_name_H-M   'P 1'
#
loop_
_entity.id
_entity.type
_entity.pdbx_description
1 polymer ?
#
loop_
_entity_poly.entity_id
_entity_poly.type
_entity_poly.pdbx_seq_one_letter_code
_entity_poly.pdbx_strand_id
1 'polypeptide(L)' 'MELILLENIINLGNIGDKVNVKPGYGRNFLFKKW' A
#
# COMPACT_ATOMS: atom_id res chain seq x y z
N MET A 1 3.44 -8.85 2.48
CA MET A 1 3.49 -7.84 3.55
C MET A 1 2.12 -7.23 3.59
N GLU A 2 1.47 -7.34 4.75
CA GLU A 2 0.08 -6.90 4.93
C GLU A 2 0.06 -5.45 5.41
N LEU A 3 -0.74 -4.62 4.76
CA LEU A 3 -0.78 -3.18 4.96
C LEU A 3 -2.22 -2.68 4.94
N ILE A 4 -2.47 -1.54 5.61
CA ILE A 4 -3.72 -0.80 5.49
C ILE A 4 -3.47 0.42 4.61
N LEU A 5 -4.31 0.63 3.60
CA LEU A 5 -4.22 1.80 2.74
C LEU A 5 -4.75 3.05 3.45
N LEU A 6 -3.98 4.15 3.41
CA LEU A 6 -4.37 5.44 3.97
C LEU A 6 -4.97 6.40 2.92
N GLU A 7 -4.92 6.01 1.65
CA GLU A 7 -5.50 6.73 0.52
C GLU A 7 -6.01 5.72 -0.53
N ASN A 8 -6.89 6.14 -1.43
CA ASN A 8 -7.34 5.30 -2.55
C ASN A 8 -6.21 5.20 -3.58
N ILE A 9 -5.82 3.98 -3.95
CA ILE A 9 -4.75 3.72 -4.92
C ILE A 9 -5.31 2.90 -6.09
N ILE A 10 -5.21 3.48 -7.28
CA ILE A 10 -5.67 2.84 -8.53
C ILE A 10 -4.92 1.52 -8.73
N ASN A 11 -5.66 0.45 -9.06
CA ASN A 11 -5.16 -0.92 -9.23
C ASN A 11 -4.59 -1.59 -7.96
N LEU A 12 -4.87 -1.06 -6.77
CA LEU A 12 -4.44 -1.67 -5.51
C LEU A 12 -5.59 -1.81 -4.50
N GLY A 13 -6.38 -0.76 -4.28
CA GLY A 13 -7.50 -0.78 -3.32
C GLY A 13 -7.94 0.61 -2.86
N ASN A 14 -8.89 0.65 -1.93
CA ASN A 14 -9.42 1.87 -1.33
C ASN A 14 -8.88 2.11 0.08
N ILE A 15 -9.08 3.32 0.60
CA ILE A 15 -8.73 3.69 1.96
C ILE A 15 -9.36 2.74 2.98
N GLY A 16 -8.56 2.26 3.93
CA GLY A 16 -8.97 1.30 4.95
C GLY A 16 -8.86 -0.18 4.54
N ASP A 17 -8.64 -0.49 3.26
CA ASP A 17 -8.48 -1.86 2.81
C ASP A 17 -7.17 -2.47 3.34
N LYS A 18 -7.25 -3.73 3.79
CA LYS A 18 -6.07 -4.55 4.05
C LYS A 18 -5.61 -5.20 2.75
N VAL A 19 -4.39 -4.87 2.31
CA VAL A 19 -3.80 -5.42 1.09
C VAL A 19 -2.52 -6.17 1.39
N ASN A 20 -2.27 -7.25 0.66
CA ASN A 20 -1.03 -8.01 0.74
C ASN A 20 -0.15 -7.72 -0.48
N VAL A 21 0.97 -7.03 -0.26
CA VAL A 21 1.89 -6.64 -1.33
C VAL A 21 3.27 -7.27 -1.17
N LYS A 22 4.06 -7.25 -2.25
CA LYS A 22 5.48 -7.62 -2.20
C LYS A 22 6.22 -6.63 -1.28
N PRO A 23 7.11 -7.09 -0.38
CA PRO A 23 7.81 -6.22 0.56
C PRO A 23 8.60 -5.07 -0.09
N GLY A 24 9.16 -5.26 -1.29
CA GLY A 24 9.87 -4.21 -2.02
C GLY A 24 8.94 -3.09 -2.51
N TYR A 25 7.73 -3.44 -2.95
CA TYR A 25 6.73 -2.45 -3.38
C TYR A 25 6.25 -1.60 -2.20
N GLY A 26 5.96 -2.22 -1.06
CA GLY A 26 5.58 -1.49 0.16
C GLY A 26 6.66 -0.50 0.61
N ARG A 27 7.90 -0.95 0.75
CA ARG A 27 9.01 -0.11 1.25
C ARG A 27 9.45 0.98 0.28
N ASN A 28 9.57 0.67 -1.01
CA ASN A 28 10.20 1.58 -1.97
C ASN A 28 9.21 2.52 -2.67
N PHE A 29 7.93 2.18 -2.69
CA PHE A 29 6.90 2.95 -3.39
C PHE A 29 5.85 3.51 -2.44
N LEU A 30 5.24 2.67 -1.60
CA LEU A 30 4.15 3.12 -0.71
C LEU A 30 4.67 3.94 0.47
N PHE A 31 5.78 3.53 1.11
CA PHE A 31 6.34 4.22 2.27
C PHE A 31 7.31 5.34 1.93
N LYS A 32 7.82 5.40 0.69
CA LYS A 32 8.77 6.43 0.26
C LYS A 32 8.19 7.86 0.27
N LYS A 33 6.87 8.02 0.35
CA LYS A 33 6.17 9.31 0.32
C LYS A 33 6.29 10.13 1.63
N TRP A 34 7.16 9.70 2.55
CA TRP A 34 7.47 10.35 3.82
C TRP A 34 8.92 10.84 3.83
#